data_AF-A0A925AF21-F1
#
_entry.id   AF-A0A925AF21-F1
#
_cell.length_a   1.000
_cell.length_b   1.000
_cell.length_c   1.000
_cell.angle_alpha   90.00
_cell.angle_beta   90.00
_cell.angle_gamma   90.00
#
_symmetry.space_group_name_H-M   'P 1'
#
loop_
_entity.id
_entity.type
_entity.pdbx_description
1 polymer ?
#
loop_
_entity_poly.entity_id
_entity_poly.type
_entity_poly.pdbx_seq_one_letter_code
_entity_poly.pdbx_strand_id
1 'polypeptide(L)'
;MIYLDNNATTRPAPEVVAAMLDVLTTHWHNPSSVHRAGQAARQRVELARQSIANLIGCKPRSIVFTSGGTESIDLAIRGVLLASGKRILVTSPIEHA
;
A
#
# COMPACT_ATOMS: atom_id res chain seq x y z
N MET A 1 3.84 -19.66 -23.60
CA MET A 1 3.40 -20.06 -22.26
C MET A 1 2.06 -19.38 -21.99
N ILE A 2 1.04 -20.10 -21.56
CA ILE A 2 -0.27 -19.53 -21.17
C ILE A 2 -0.30 -19.50 -19.64
N TYR A 3 -0.55 -18.33 -19.05
CA TYR A 3 -0.59 -18.13 -17.60
C TYR A 3 -2.04 -17.96 -17.14
N LEU A 4 -2.54 -18.89 -16.32
CA LEU A 4 -3.93 -18.95 -15.88
C LEU A 4 -4.08 -18.89 -14.34
N ASP A 5 -3.12 -18.29 -13.64
CA ASP A 5 -3.07 -18.24 -12.16
C ASP A 5 -2.98 -16.80 -11.61
N ASN A 6 -3.73 -15.87 -12.23
CA ASN A 6 -3.69 -14.44 -11.88
C ASN A 6 -4.22 -14.13 -10.46
N ASN A 7 -4.95 -15.06 -9.83
CA ASN A 7 -5.40 -14.90 -8.45
C ASN A 7 -4.24 -15.05 -7.44
N ALA A 8 -3.17 -15.78 -7.79
CA ALA A 8 -1.99 -15.91 -6.94
C ALA A 8 -1.07 -14.68 -7.07
N THR A 9 -0.81 -14.24 -8.30
CA THR A 9 -0.09 -13.00 -8.59
C THR A 9 -0.29 -12.61 -10.06
N THR A 10 0.02 -11.37 -10.42
CA THR A 10 -0.13 -10.88 -11.79
C THR A 10 1.15 -10.22 -12.27
N ARG A 11 1.45 -10.36 -13.56
CA ARG A 11 2.51 -9.57 -14.20
C ARG A 11 2.18 -8.07 -14.07
N PRO A 12 3.09 -7.22 -13.56
CA PRO A 12 2.86 -5.79 -13.52
C PRO A 12 2.64 -5.22 -14.93
N ALA A 13 1.73 -4.24 -15.04
CA ALA A 13 1.51 -3.54 -16.29
C ALA A 13 2.77 -2.73 -16.69
N PRO A 14 3.08 -2.58 -17.99
CA PRO A 14 4.29 -1.86 -18.44
C PRO A 14 4.43 -0.45 -17.85
N GLU A 15 3.33 0.28 -17.72
CA GLU A 15 3.27 1.62 -17.14
C GLU A 15 3.63 1.63 -15.65
N VAL A 16 3.28 0.57 -14.90
CA VAL A 16 3.69 0.42 -13.49
C VAL A 16 5.18 0.18 -13.41
N VAL A 17 5.73 -0.67 -14.28
CA VAL A 17 7.18 -0.92 -14.33
C VAL A 17 7.94 0.37 -14.66
N ALA A 18 7.47 1.15 -15.63
CA ALA A 18 8.07 2.43 -15.99
C ALA A 18 8.05 3.45 -14.84
N ALA A 19 6.92 3.57 -14.14
CA ALA A 19 6.80 4.46 -12.98
C ALA A 19 7.73 4.04 -11.82
N MET A 20 7.85 2.74 -11.57
CA MET A 20 8.76 2.21 -10.55
C MET A 20 10.22 2.46 -10.91
N LEU A 21 10.61 2.28 -12.19
CA LEU A 21 11.96 2.58 -12.64
C LEU A 21 12.30 4.07 -12.46
N ASP A 22 11.39 4.99 -12.81
CA ASP A 22 11.61 6.43 -12.57
C ASP A 22 11.89 6.74 -11.09
N VAL A 23 11.10 6.15 -10.18
CA VAL A 23 11.31 6.36 -8.75
C VAL A 23 12.65 5.78 -8.29
N LEU A 24 13.00 4.57 -8.76
CA LEU A 24 14.24 3.89 -8.40
C LEU A 24 15.50 4.58 -8.94
N THR A 25 15.43 5.28 -10.06
CA THR A 25 16.58 5.97 -10.66
C THR A 25 16.67 7.45 -10.29
N THR A 26 15.52 8.14 -10.24
CA THR A 26 15.46 9.60 -10.15
C THR A 26 15.07 10.09 -8.74
N HIS A 27 14.21 9.33 -8.05
CA HIS A 27 13.63 9.71 -6.75
C HIS A 27 13.97 8.74 -5.62
N TRP A 28 15.14 8.09 -5.70
CA TRP A 28 15.59 7.04 -4.76
C TRP A 28 15.91 7.53 -3.33
N HIS A 29 15.84 8.84 -3.09
CA HIS A 29 16.19 9.46 -1.81
C HIS A 29 15.17 9.15 -0.71
N ASN A 30 15.59 9.29 0.55
CA ASN A 30 14.72 9.08 1.70
C ASN A 30 13.61 10.16 1.79
N PRO A 31 12.31 9.78 1.75
CA PRO A 31 11.20 10.73 1.84
C PRO A 31 11.05 11.41 3.21
N SER A 32 11.74 10.92 4.24
CA SER A 32 11.79 11.56 5.57
C SER A 32 12.83 12.68 5.67
N SER A 33 13.71 12.83 4.66
CA SER A 33 14.74 13.86 4.67
C SER A 33 14.17 15.24 4.32
N VAL A 34 14.64 16.27 5.04
CA VAL A 34 14.16 17.66 4.86
C VAL A 34 14.73 18.36 3.62
N HIS A 35 15.85 17.88 3.08
CA HIS A 35 16.49 18.47 1.90
C HIS A 35 15.64 18.28 0.63
N ARG A 36 15.91 19.10 -0.40
CA ARG A 36 15.10 19.17 -1.63
C ARG A 36 14.85 17.79 -2.27
N ALA A 37 15.87 16.95 -2.37
CA ALA A 37 15.71 15.62 -2.94
C ALA A 37 14.80 14.67 -2.11
N GLY A 38 14.83 14.76 -0.78
CA GLY A 38 13.94 14.00 0.09
C GLY A 38 12.49 14.48 -0.01
N GLN A 39 12.28 15.80 -0.07
CA GLN A 39 10.95 16.38 -0.31
C GLN A 39 10.38 15.95 -1.68
N ALA A 40 11.21 15.87 -2.72
CA ALA A 40 10.79 15.37 -4.02
C ALA A 40 10.38 13.88 -3.97
N ALA A 41 11.12 13.04 -3.23
CA ALA A 41 10.72 11.64 -3.01
C ALA A 41 9.41 11.53 -2.20
N ARG A 42 9.26 12.34 -1.14
CA ARG A 42 8.02 12.44 -0.36
C ARG A 42 6.82 12.82 -1.23
N GLN A 43 7.00 13.78 -2.14
CA GLN A 43 5.95 14.19 -3.06
C GLN A 43 5.46 13.03 -3.93
N ARG A 44 6.35 12.13 -4.41
CA ARG A 44 5.95 10.94 -5.16
C ARG A 44 5.06 10.00 -4.34
N VAL A 45 5.39 9.79 -3.07
CA VAL A 45 4.58 8.97 -2.14
C VAL A 45 3.20 9.60 -1.91
N GLU A 46 3.13 10.92 -1.70
CA GLU A 46 1.85 11.60 -1.45
C GLU A 46 0.96 11.68 -2.71
N LEU A 47 1.54 11.80 -3.90
CA LEU A 47 0.80 11.67 -5.16
C LEU A 47 0.23 10.26 -5.33
N ALA A 48 1.01 9.21 -5.01
CA ALA A 48 0.51 7.83 -5.01
C ALA A 48 -0.65 7.65 -4.01
N ARG A 49 -0.52 8.22 -2.80
CA ARG A 49 -1.58 8.21 -1.77
C ARG A 49 -2.85 8.88 -2.26
N GLN A 50 -2.73 10.06 -2.90
CA GLN A 50 -3.87 10.79 -3.46
C GLN A 50 -4.55 9.99 -4.58
N SER A 51 -3.77 9.34 -5.46
CA SER A 51 -4.31 8.51 -6.54
C SER A 51 -5.16 7.36 -6.00
N ILE A 52 -4.65 6.63 -5.00
CA ILE A 52 -5.39 5.53 -4.34
C ILE A 52 -6.65 6.07 -3.65
N ALA A 53 -6.53 7.18 -2.91
CA ALA A 53 -7.65 7.78 -2.21
C ALA A 53 -8.78 8.19 -3.17
N ASN A 54 -8.43 8.74 -4.34
CA ASN A 54 -9.39 9.07 -5.39
C ASN A 54 -10.05 7.80 -5.97
N LEU A 55 -9.26 6.74 -6.22
CA LEU A 55 -9.75 5.48 -6.77
C LEU A 55 -10.80 4.83 -5.87
N ILE A 56 -10.60 4.83 -4.55
CA ILE A 56 -11.50 4.18 -3.59
C ILE A 56 -12.48 5.14 -2.90
N GLY A 57 -12.47 6.43 -3.25
CA GLY A 57 -13.39 7.44 -2.74
C GLY A 57 -13.19 7.81 -1.26
N CYS A 58 -11.95 7.87 -0.77
CA CYS A 58 -11.64 8.23 0.62
C CYS A 58 -10.74 9.48 0.73
N LYS A 59 -10.47 9.93 1.96
CA LYS A 59 -9.49 11.00 2.21
C LYS A 59 -8.07 10.42 2.15
N PRO A 60 -7.06 11.13 1.60
CA PRO A 60 -5.68 10.65 1.56
C PRO A 60 -5.13 10.25 2.94
N ARG A 61 -5.47 11.02 3.99
CA ARG A 61 -5.09 10.74 5.38
C ARG A 61 -5.62 9.42 5.94
N SER A 62 -6.58 8.79 5.27
CA SER A 62 -7.13 7.48 5.64
C SER A 62 -6.37 6.31 5.02
N ILE A 63 -5.37 6.57 4.15
CA ILE A 63 -4.55 5.55 3.53
C ILE A 63 -3.26 5.37 4.32
N VAL A 64 -2.97 4.13 4.70
CA VAL A 64 -1.67 3.69 5.23
C VAL A 64 -1.06 2.71 4.22
N PHE A 65 0.23 2.87 3.93
CA PHE A 65 0.97 1.91 3.10
C PHE A 65 1.59 0.85 4.00
N THR A 66 1.35 -0.43 3.69
CA THR A 66 2.01 -1.59 4.29
C THR A 66 2.75 -2.37 3.21
N SER A 67 3.50 -3.41 3.59
CA SER A 67 4.22 -4.28 2.66
C SER A 67 3.30 -5.19 1.82
N GLY A 68 2.04 -5.37 2.23
CA GLY A 68 1.06 -6.19 1.52
C GLY A 68 -0.22 -6.45 2.31
N GLY A 69 -1.08 -7.31 1.75
CA GLY A 69 -2.40 -7.65 2.32
C GLY A 69 -2.31 -8.29 3.70
N THR A 70 -1.37 -9.22 3.91
CA THR A 70 -1.16 -9.89 5.21
C THR A 70 -0.87 -8.89 6.34
N GLU A 71 0.07 -7.96 6.12
CA GLU A 71 0.39 -6.93 7.12
C GLU A 71 -0.77 -5.96 7.34
N SER A 72 -1.48 -5.57 6.28
CA SER A 72 -2.66 -4.70 6.38
C SER A 72 -3.77 -5.33 7.23
N ILE A 73 -4.06 -6.63 7.02
CA ILE A 73 -5.08 -7.36 7.78
C ILE A 73 -4.67 -7.50 9.24
N ASP A 74 -3.42 -7.86 9.51
CA ASP A 74 -2.91 -7.99 10.89
C ASP A 74 -2.98 -6.64 11.64
N LEU A 75 -2.56 -5.55 11.00
CA LEU A 75 -2.64 -4.20 11.54
C LEU A 75 -4.09 -3.81 11.86
N ALA A 76 -5.04 -4.09 10.97
CA ALA A 76 -6.44 -3.75 11.17
C ALA A 76 -7.06 -4.54 12.33
N ILE A 77 -6.83 -5.86 12.41
CA ILE A 77 -7.44 -6.71 13.44
C ILE A 77 -6.77 -6.48 14.79
N ARG A 78 -5.43 -6.67 14.87
CA ARG A 78 -4.71 -6.53 16.14
C ARG A 78 -4.72 -5.10 16.64
N GLY A 79 -4.54 -4.13 15.73
CA GLY A 79 -4.57 -2.72 16.08
C GLY A 79 -5.89 -2.30 16.71
N VAL A 80 -7.03 -2.73 16.14
CA VAL A 80 -8.35 -2.44 16.70
C VAL A 80 -8.57 -3.15 18.03
N LEU A 81 -8.25 -4.45 18.14
CA LEU A 81 -8.43 -5.20 19.39
C LEU A 81 -7.61 -4.61 20.54
N LEU A 82 -6.36 -4.23 20.29
CA LEU A 82 -5.48 -3.58 21.26
C LEU A 82 -6.01 -2.20 21.66
N ALA A 83 -6.46 -1.40 20.71
CA ALA A 83 -6.94 -0.05 20.97
C ALA A 83 -8.32 -0.01 21.65
N SER A 84 -9.21 -0.96 21.32
CA SER A 84 -10.60 -0.94 21.80
C SER A 84 -10.84 -1.76 23.07
N GLY A 85 -9.90 -2.63 23.47
CA GLY A 85 -10.07 -3.56 24.60
C GLY A 85 -11.16 -4.62 24.39
N LYS A 86 -11.69 -4.75 23.17
CA LYS A 86 -12.71 -5.74 22.83
C LYS A 86 -12.07 -7.11 22.71
N ARG A 87 -12.81 -8.17 23.07
CA ARG A 87 -12.33 -9.55 23.07
C ARG A 87 -13.07 -10.47 22.11
N ILE A 88 -14.12 -9.96 21.47
CA ILE A 88 -14.97 -10.73 20.55
C ILE A 88 -14.68 -10.24 19.13
N LEU A 89 -14.31 -11.18 18.25
CA LEU A 89 -14.16 -11.00 16.83
C LEU A 89 -15.16 -11.92 16.12
N VAL A 90 -15.81 -11.43 15.07
CA VAL A 90 -16.68 -12.22 14.20
C VAL A 90 -16.05 -12.23 12.81
N THR A 91 -15.89 -13.41 12.22
CA THR A 91 -15.29 -13.64 10.89
C THR A 91 -15.96 -14.83 10.20
N SER A 92 -15.55 -15.16 8.97
CA SER A 92 -16.04 -16.31 8.21
C SER A 92 -15.00 -17.45 8.14
N PRO A 93 -15.41 -18.72 7.91
CA PRO A 93 -14.48 -19.84 7.77
C PRO A 93 -13.75 -19.88 6.41
N ILE A 94 -14.05 -18.96 5.49
CA ILE A 94 -13.53 -18.93 4.13
C ILE A 94 -12.63 -17.72 3.86
N GLU A 95 -12.29 -16.95 4.89
CA GLU A 95 -11.29 -15.88 4.75
C GLU A 95 -9.93 -16.42 4.30
N HIS A 96 -9.10 -15.54 3.74
CA HIS A 96 -7.73 -15.87 3.39
C HIS A 96 -6.94 -16.34 4.62
N ALA A 97 -6.07 -17.34 4.42
CA ALA A 97 -5.22 -17.92 5.45
C ALA A 97 -4.00 -17.04 5.75
#